data_AF-A0A952WKP9-F1
#
_entry.id   AF-A0A952WKP9-F1
#
_cell.length_a   1.000
_cell.length_b   1.000
_cell.length_c   1.000
_cell.angle_alpha   90.00
_cell.angle_beta   90.00
_cell.angle_gamma   90.00
#
_symmetry.space_group_name_H-M   'P 1'
#
loop_
_entity.id
_entity.type
_entity.pdbx_description
1 polymer ?
#
loop_
_entity_poly.entity_id
_entity_poly.type
_entity_poly.pdbx_seq_one_letter_code
_entity_poly.pdbx_strand_id
1 'polypeptide(L)'
;MNVLEKVRSVSKELRAGKGNAAESWALVSRLLARLTSDGVRVEQVVKARDLDGLEALIDAIEGKVDAAAATPIPEFPASELDAAMRAFHKRIKVSRLADESRLGGRYTSGGRHSDIDAIKPPDGFPDQIWQALVRAGKLKDMGGGFYSEA
;
A
#
# COMPACT_ATOMS: atom_id res chain seq x y z
N MET A 1 5.86 -6.14 19.34
CA MET A 1 7.12 -5.44 19.00
C MET A 1 7.66 -6.08 17.74
N ASN A 2 7.79 -5.30 16.66
CA ASN A 2 8.29 -5.79 15.38
C ASN A 2 9.79 -6.13 15.49
N VAL A 3 10.27 -7.10 14.69
CA VAL A 3 11.68 -7.54 14.70
C VAL A 3 12.61 -6.37 14.33
N LEU A 4 12.21 -5.54 13.36
CA LEU A 4 12.92 -4.32 12.95
C LEU A 4 13.05 -3.30 14.09
N GLU A 5 11.96 -3.04 14.81
CA GLU A 5 11.98 -2.12 15.95
C GLU A 5 12.89 -2.62 17.08
N LYS A 6 12.97 -3.94 17.26
CA LYS A 6 13.91 -4.54 18.21
C LYS A 6 15.36 -4.32 17.77
N VAL A 7 15.67 -4.47 16.49
CA VAL A 7 17.02 -4.18 15.95
C VAL A 7 17.37 -2.69 16.13
N ARG A 8 16.42 -1.78 15.88
CA ARG A 8 16.59 -0.32 16.07
C ARG A 8 16.79 0.08 17.54
N SER A 9 16.09 -0.59 18.46
CA SER A 9 16.31 -0.40 19.90
C SER A 9 17.73 -0.81 20.28
N VAL A 10 18.16 -2.01 19.84
CA VAL A 10 19.48 -2.55 20.19
C VAL A 10 20.62 -1.71 19.57
N SER A 11 20.46 -1.18 18.36
CA SER A 11 21.44 -0.27 17.75
C SER A 11 21.55 1.05 18.53
N LYS A 12 20.43 1.61 19.01
CA LYS A 12 20.41 2.80 19.86
C LYS A 12 21.07 2.55 21.23
N GLU A 13 20.86 1.38 21.82
CA GLU A 13 21.51 0.97 23.07
C GLU A 13 23.02 0.78 22.90
N LEU A 14 23.46 0.17 21.79
CA LEU A 14 24.87 0.08 21.38
C LEU A 14 25.51 1.46 21.24
N ARG A 15 24.84 2.40 20.57
CA ARG A 15 25.33 3.79 20.42
C ARG A 15 25.34 4.55 21.76
N ALA A 16 24.39 4.26 22.65
CA ALA A 16 24.34 4.81 24.00
C ALA A 16 25.31 4.13 24.98
N GLY A 17 26.04 3.10 24.55
CA GLY A 17 26.97 2.34 25.39
C GLY A 17 26.30 1.56 26.53
N LYS A 18 24.99 1.28 26.42
CA LYS A 18 24.24 0.54 27.44
C LYS A 18 24.25 -0.97 27.15
N GLY A 19 24.59 -1.74 28.16
CA GLY A 19 24.55 -3.21 28.12
C GLY A 19 25.83 -3.86 27.56
N ASN A 20 25.74 -5.14 27.24
CA ASN A 20 26.87 -5.91 26.71
C ASN A 20 26.90 -5.81 25.17
N ALA A 21 27.84 -5.03 24.65
CA ALA A 21 27.98 -4.82 23.21
C ALA A 21 28.12 -6.14 22.44
N ALA A 22 28.83 -7.14 22.97
CA ALA A 22 29.03 -8.42 22.29
C ALA A 22 27.72 -9.21 22.12
N GLU A 23 26.89 -9.25 23.16
CA GLU A 23 25.57 -9.88 23.11
C GLU A 23 24.62 -9.13 22.18
N SER A 24 24.65 -7.78 22.22
CA SER A 24 23.86 -6.93 21.32
C SER A 24 24.19 -7.16 19.84
N TRP A 25 25.47 -7.26 19.48
CA TRP A 25 25.90 -7.57 18.11
C TRP A 25 25.48 -8.99 17.65
N ALA A 26 25.53 -9.98 18.54
CA ALA A 26 25.07 -11.34 18.25
C ALA A 26 23.54 -11.42 18.07
N LEU A 27 22.78 -10.63 18.83
CA LEU A 27 21.33 -10.51 18.66
C LEU A 27 21.00 -9.84 17.32
N VAL A 28 21.66 -8.74 16.99
CA VAL A 28 21.45 -8.02 15.72
C VAL A 28 21.72 -8.93 14.51
N SER A 29 22.83 -9.68 14.49
CA SER A 29 23.15 -10.57 13.38
C SER A 29 22.09 -11.66 13.18
N ARG A 30 21.62 -12.28 14.27
CA ARG A 30 20.56 -13.29 14.23
C ARG A 30 19.24 -12.74 13.72
N LEU A 31 18.88 -11.53 14.13
CA LEU A 31 17.63 -10.89 13.70
C LEU A 31 17.70 -10.47 12.22
N LEU A 32 18.83 -9.91 11.79
CA LEU A 32 19.04 -9.55 10.39
C LEU A 32 19.09 -10.76 9.47
N ALA A 33 19.74 -11.86 9.88
CA ALA A 33 19.76 -13.10 9.10
C ALA A 33 18.36 -13.69 8.85
N ARG A 34 17.37 -13.33 9.68
CA ARG A 34 15.96 -13.73 9.49
C ARG A 34 15.20 -12.79 8.55
N LEU A 35 15.62 -11.53 8.45
CA LEU A 35 14.93 -10.46 7.72
C LEU A 35 15.50 -10.24 6.31
N THR A 36 16.80 -10.48 6.10
CA THR A 36 17.47 -10.23 4.83
C THR A 36 18.33 -11.41 4.39
N SER A 37 18.35 -11.66 3.08
CA SER A 37 19.23 -12.65 2.43
C SER A 37 20.61 -12.08 2.09
N ASP A 38 20.87 -10.78 2.33
CA ASP A 38 22.18 -10.13 2.14
C ASP A 38 23.19 -10.51 3.24
N GLY A 39 23.50 -11.81 3.35
CA GLY A 39 24.37 -12.35 4.41
C GLY A 39 25.79 -11.78 4.41
N VAL A 40 26.36 -11.49 3.24
CA VAL A 40 27.72 -10.92 3.10
C VAL A 40 27.80 -9.52 3.72
N ARG A 41 26.80 -8.68 3.45
CA ARG A 41 26.76 -7.29 3.90
C ARG A 41 26.52 -7.20 5.41
N VAL A 42 25.65 -8.07 5.94
CA VAL A 42 25.44 -8.23 7.39
C VAL A 42 26.73 -8.69 8.08
N GLU A 43 27.44 -9.66 7.51
CA GLU A 43 28.70 -10.15 8.08
C GLU A 43 29.78 -9.06 8.12
N GLN A 44 29.93 -8.26 7.06
CA GLN A 44 30.90 -7.17 7.03
C GLN A 44 30.60 -6.09 8.08
N VAL A 45 29.33 -5.68 8.21
CA VAL A 45 28.89 -4.68 9.19
C VAL A 45 29.12 -5.17 10.62
N VAL A 46 28.79 -6.43 10.90
CA VAL A 46 28.98 -7.02 12.25
C VAL A 46 30.48 -7.19 12.57
N LYS A 47 31.30 -7.62 11.60
CA LYS A 47 32.76 -7.75 11.77
C LYS A 47 33.44 -6.39 11.98
N ALA A 48 33.04 -5.37 11.23
CA ALA A 48 33.55 -4.01 11.36
C ALA A 48 32.98 -3.28 12.59
N ARG A 49 31.97 -3.85 13.28
CA ARG A 49 31.16 -3.19 14.32
C ARG A 49 30.68 -1.80 13.86
N ASP A 50 30.31 -1.72 12.60
CA ASP A 50 30.00 -0.48 11.94
C ASP A 50 28.55 -0.10 12.25
N LEU A 51 28.36 0.89 13.13
CA LEU A 51 27.03 1.33 13.56
C LEU A 51 26.29 2.06 12.43
N ASP A 52 27.02 2.79 11.59
CA ASP A 52 26.47 3.57 10.49
C ASP A 52 25.95 2.66 9.37
N GLY A 53 26.75 1.67 8.96
CA GLY A 53 26.35 0.64 7.99
C GLY A 53 25.24 -0.28 8.49
N LEU A 54 25.15 -0.51 9.81
CA LEU A 54 24.01 -1.20 10.41
C LEU A 54 22.72 -0.39 10.27
N GLU A 55 22.78 0.91 10.57
CA GLU A 55 21.63 1.82 10.45
C GLU A 55 21.18 1.98 8.99
N ALA A 56 22.12 2.09 8.05
CA ALA A 56 21.82 2.10 6.62
C ALA A 56 21.18 0.78 6.13
N LEU A 57 21.57 -0.37 6.70
CA LEU A 57 20.92 -1.66 6.42
C LEU A 57 19.49 -1.70 6.96
N ILE A 58 19.28 -1.18 8.18
CA ILE A 58 17.95 -1.07 8.78
C ILE A 58 17.07 -0.15 7.93
N ASP A 59 17.57 1.01 7.49
CA ASP A 59 16.86 1.96 6.65
C ASP A 59 16.55 1.38 5.25
N ALA A 60 17.47 0.62 4.65
CA ALA A 60 17.22 -0.07 3.39
C ALA A 60 16.18 -1.20 3.51
N ILE A 61 16.13 -1.88 4.67
CA ILE A 61 15.10 -2.88 4.97
C ILE A 61 13.79 -2.19 5.30
N GLU A 62 13.79 -1.11 6.09
CA GLU A 62 12.62 -0.27 6.40
C GLU A 62 12.07 0.30 5.10
N GLY A 63 12.85 0.96 4.24
CA GLY A 63 12.43 1.41 2.91
C GLY A 63 11.91 0.30 1.98
N LYS A 64 12.41 -0.95 2.09
CA LYS A 64 11.82 -2.11 1.40
C LYS A 64 10.54 -2.63 2.06
N VAL A 65 10.43 -2.53 3.38
CA VAL A 65 9.28 -2.95 4.18
C VAL A 65 8.17 -1.90 4.11
N ASP A 66 8.49 -0.62 4.04
CA ASP A 66 7.64 0.49 3.64
C ASP A 66 7.27 0.37 2.17
N ALA A 67 8.16 -0.05 1.26
CA ALA A 67 7.76 -0.40 -0.11
C ALA A 67 6.87 -1.66 -0.19
N ALA A 68 6.90 -2.54 0.80
CA ALA A 68 6.09 -3.76 0.86
C ALA A 68 4.79 -3.61 1.67
N ALA A 69 4.74 -2.69 2.65
CA ALA A 69 3.57 -2.35 3.46
C ALA A 69 2.82 -1.12 2.90
N ALA A 70 3.54 -0.23 2.23
CA ALA A 70 3.02 0.71 1.25
C ALA A 70 3.58 0.29 -0.11
N THR A 71 2.89 -0.65 -0.79
CA THR A 71 3.00 -0.78 -2.26
C THR A 71 3.26 0.61 -2.85
N PRO A 72 4.43 0.83 -3.49
CA PRO A 72 4.78 2.15 -3.98
C PRO A 72 3.65 2.58 -4.90
N ILE A 73 3.07 3.71 -4.55
CA ILE A 73 2.21 4.50 -5.41
C ILE A 73 3.08 4.68 -6.67
N PRO A 74 2.76 4.07 -7.83
CA PRO A 74 3.32 4.62 -9.05
C PRO A 74 2.81 6.05 -9.06
N GLU A 75 3.73 6.98 -9.28
CA GLU A 75 3.55 8.40 -9.44
C GLU A 75 2.59 8.73 -10.60
N PHE A 76 1.35 8.24 -10.55
CA PHE A 76 0.32 8.65 -11.48
C PHE A 76 0.12 10.15 -11.21
N PRO A 77 0.32 11.00 -12.23
CA PRO A 77 0.19 12.43 -12.05
C PRO A 77 -1.21 12.71 -11.50
N ALA A 78 -1.35 13.69 -10.61
CA ALA A 78 -2.66 14.08 -10.06
C ALA A 78 -3.71 14.33 -11.17
N SER A 79 -3.25 14.70 -12.37
CA SER A 79 -4.07 14.84 -13.57
C SER A 79 -4.70 13.53 -14.05
N GLU A 80 -4.03 12.39 -13.90
CA GLU A 80 -4.55 11.08 -14.33
C GLU A 80 -5.55 10.53 -13.31
N LEU A 81 -5.34 10.79 -12.03
CA LEU A 81 -6.32 10.50 -10.97
C LEU A 81 -7.61 11.32 -11.15
N ASP A 82 -7.49 12.61 -11.47
CA ASP A 82 -8.65 13.47 -11.78
C ASP A 82 -9.37 13.02 -13.06
N ALA A 83 -8.61 12.64 -14.09
CA ALA A 83 -9.17 12.09 -15.33
C ALA A 83 -9.92 10.78 -15.09
N ALA A 84 -9.36 9.88 -14.26
CA ALA A 84 -9.99 8.62 -13.87
C ALA A 84 -11.29 8.88 -13.09
N MET A 85 -11.29 9.78 -12.10
CA MET A 85 -12.51 10.16 -11.38
C MET A 85 -13.58 10.75 -12.31
N ARG A 86 -13.19 11.61 -13.24
CA ARG A 86 -14.10 12.18 -14.24
C ARG A 86 -14.69 11.10 -15.15
N ALA A 87 -13.88 10.13 -15.58
CA ALA A 87 -14.35 9.00 -16.37
C ALA A 87 -15.30 8.11 -15.58
N PHE A 88 -15.02 7.87 -14.29
CA PHE A 88 -15.87 7.10 -13.38
C PHE A 88 -17.23 7.76 -13.18
N HIS A 89 -17.27 9.05 -12.83
CA HIS A 89 -18.53 9.80 -12.68
C HIS A 89 -19.35 9.84 -13.98
N LYS A 90 -18.69 9.94 -15.14
CA LYS A 90 -19.40 9.84 -16.42
C LYS A 90 -20.00 8.44 -16.60
N ARG A 91 -19.25 7.39 -16.27
CA ARG A 91 -19.69 6.01 -16.43
C ARG A 91 -20.82 5.64 -15.47
N ILE A 92 -20.76 6.07 -14.20
CA ILE A 92 -21.84 5.80 -13.22
C ILE A 92 -23.13 6.49 -13.64
N LYS A 93 -23.04 7.74 -14.12
CA LYS A 93 -24.20 8.50 -14.61
C LYS A 93 -24.86 7.84 -15.83
N VAL A 94 -24.07 7.40 -16.80
CA VAL A 94 -24.58 6.68 -17.98
C VAL A 94 -25.16 5.32 -17.59
N SER A 95 -24.54 4.62 -16.64
CA SER A 95 -25.02 3.31 -16.19
C SER A 95 -26.35 3.43 -15.42
N ARG A 96 -26.50 4.43 -14.56
CA ARG A 96 -27.77 4.78 -13.90
C ARG A 96 -28.86 5.08 -14.93
N LEU A 97 -28.58 5.97 -15.88
CA LEU A 97 -29.54 6.32 -16.94
C LEU A 97 -29.96 5.10 -17.79
N ALA A 98 -29.03 4.20 -18.10
CA ALA A 98 -29.31 3.00 -18.88
C ALA A 98 -30.18 1.98 -18.10
N ASP A 99 -30.01 1.89 -16.78
CA ASP A 99 -30.83 1.07 -15.90
C ASP A 99 -32.25 1.63 -15.77
N GLU A 100 -32.37 2.93 -15.50
CA GLU A 100 -33.66 3.65 -15.47
C GLU A 100 -34.40 3.50 -16.81
N SER A 101 -33.68 3.54 -17.93
CA SER A 101 -34.26 3.40 -19.28
C SER A 101 -34.70 1.97 -19.59
N ARG A 102 -33.97 0.94 -19.14
CA ARG A 102 -34.35 -0.48 -19.32
C ARG A 102 -35.57 -0.87 -18.49
N LEU A 103 -35.80 -0.22 -17.37
CA LEU A 103 -36.95 -0.45 -16.50
C LEU A 103 -38.27 0.11 -17.07
N GLY A 104 -38.24 0.89 -18.16
CA GLY A 104 -39.43 1.47 -18.81
C GLY A 104 -40.30 0.49 -19.64
N GLY A 105 -40.01 -0.81 -19.62
CA GLY A 105 -40.59 -1.77 -20.57
C GLY A 105 -41.89 -2.47 -20.16
N ARG A 106 -42.14 -2.76 -18.87
CA ARG A 106 -43.31 -3.57 -18.46
C ARG A 106 -43.82 -3.24 -17.05
N TYR A 107 -45.09 -2.83 -16.97
CA TYR A 107 -46.03 -2.92 -15.84
C TYR A 107 -45.72 -2.17 -14.51
N THR A 108 -46.41 -1.04 -14.33
CA THR A 108 -46.99 -0.51 -13.05
C THR A 108 -46.24 -0.68 -11.73
N SER A 109 -45.04 -0.13 -11.56
CA SER A 109 -44.53 0.16 -10.21
C SER A 109 -43.74 1.47 -10.23
N GLY A 110 -44.22 2.44 -9.44
CA GLY A 110 -43.77 3.83 -9.41
C GLY A 110 -42.28 4.00 -9.19
N GLY A 111 -41.76 5.07 -9.82
CA GLY A 111 -40.42 5.67 -9.71
C GLY A 111 -39.48 5.01 -8.71
N ARG A 112 -38.88 3.88 -9.09
CA ARG A 112 -37.85 3.24 -8.29
C ARG A 112 -36.51 3.82 -8.71
N HIS A 113 -35.92 4.58 -7.80
CA HIS A 113 -34.56 5.13 -7.93
C HIS A 113 -33.58 3.96 -8.19
N SER A 114 -32.75 4.06 -9.23
CA SER A 114 -31.75 3.02 -9.54
C SER A 114 -30.71 2.94 -8.42
N ASP A 115 -30.59 1.76 -7.80
CA ASP A 115 -29.66 1.45 -6.70
C ASP A 115 -28.25 1.09 -7.21
N ILE A 116 -27.89 1.51 -8.44
CA ILE A 116 -26.56 1.25 -8.99
C ILE A 116 -25.56 2.17 -8.29
N ASP A 117 -25.00 1.65 -7.20
CA ASP A 117 -23.97 2.27 -6.39
C ASP A 117 -22.56 1.83 -6.82
N ALA A 118 -22.42 0.60 -7.34
CA ALA A 118 -21.14 0.02 -7.76
C ALA A 118 -21.11 -0.34 -9.25
N ILE A 119 -20.03 0.04 -9.95
CA ILE A 119 -19.82 -0.26 -11.37
C ILE A 119 -18.41 -0.78 -11.66
N LYS A 120 -18.26 -1.53 -12.75
CA LYS A 120 -16.94 -1.88 -13.30
C LYS A 120 -16.28 -0.59 -13.84
N PRO A 121 -15.01 -0.33 -13.51
CA PRO A 121 -14.32 0.86 -13.99
C PRO A 121 -14.16 0.82 -15.52
N PRO A 122 -14.08 1.99 -16.18
CA PRO A 122 -13.89 2.07 -17.61
C PRO A 122 -12.52 1.54 -18.06
N ASP A 123 -12.51 0.74 -19.14
CA ASP A 123 -11.31 0.30 -19.86
C ASP A 123 -10.60 1.53 -20.44
N GLY A 124 -9.48 1.93 -19.82
CA GLY A 124 -8.74 3.15 -20.18
C GLY A 124 -7.81 3.62 -19.06
N PHE A 125 -8.03 3.15 -17.83
CA PHE A 125 -7.14 3.38 -16.69
C PHE A 125 -6.74 2.04 -16.07
N PRO A 126 -5.46 1.84 -15.71
CA PRO A 126 -5.02 0.62 -15.05
C PRO A 126 -5.73 0.41 -13.71
N ASP A 127 -5.96 -0.85 -13.33
CA ASP A 127 -6.59 -1.27 -12.07
C ASP A 127 -5.93 -0.61 -10.84
N GLN A 128 -4.63 -0.37 -10.95
CA GLN A 128 -3.80 0.25 -9.92
C GLN A 128 -4.22 1.70 -9.57
N ILE A 129 -4.78 2.46 -10.52
CA ILE A 129 -5.33 3.80 -10.25
C ILE A 129 -6.60 3.71 -9.40
N TRP A 130 -7.45 2.74 -9.69
CA TRP A 130 -8.69 2.52 -8.95
C TRP A 130 -8.40 2.09 -7.52
N GLN A 131 -7.44 1.17 -7.34
CA GLN A 131 -6.95 0.79 -6.02
C GLN A 131 -6.33 1.97 -5.25
N ALA A 132 -5.59 2.86 -5.95
CA ALA A 132 -5.04 4.07 -5.33
C ALA A 132 -6.14 5.04 -4.87
N LEU A 133 -7.20 5.20 -5.66
CA LEU A 133 -8.37 6.02 -5.29
C LEU A 133 -9.15 5.42 -4.12
N VAL A 134 -9.26 4.09 -4.03
CA VAL A 134 -9.87 3.40 -2.87
C VAL A 134 -9.07 3.62 -1.60
N ARG A 135 -7.74 3.49 -1.68
CA ARG A 135 -6.84 3.77 -0.55
C ARG A 135 -6.83 5.23 -0.13
N ALA A 136 -7.02 6.14 -1.09
CA ALA A 136 -7.20 7.57 -0.81
C ALA A 136 -8.57 7.91 -0.21
N GLY A 137 -9.47 6.92 -0.04
CA GLY A 137 -10.81 7.11 0.50
C GLY A 137 -11.77 7.84 -0.45
N LYS A 138 -11.44 7.94 -1.75
CA LYS A 138 -12.31 8.57 -2.75
C LYS A 138 -13.28 7.60 -3.42
N LEU A 139 -12.97 6.31 -3.38
CA LEU A 139 -13.79 5.22 -3.89
C LEU A 139 -13.84 4.10 -2.85
N LYS A 140 -14.84 3.22 -2.97
CA LYS A 140 -14.94 2.03 -2.14
C LYS A 140 -14.89 0.80 -3.04
N ASP A 141 -13.99 -0.13 -2.72
CA ASP A 141 -13.95 -1.43 -3.38
C ASP A 141 -15.07 -2.31 -2.83
N MET A 142 -15.95 -2.76 -3.71
CA MET A 142 -17.07 -3.65 -3.38
C MET A 142 -16.74 -5.12 -3.69
N GLY A 143 -15.48 -5.42 -4.04
CA GLY A 143 -15.01 -6.73 -4.46
C GLY A 143 -15.34 -7.05 -5.92
N GLY A 144 -14.63 -8.05 -6.47
CA GLY A 144 -14.90 -8.57 -7.83
C GLY A 144 -14.59 -7.60 -8.98
N GLY A 145 -13.81 -6.53 -8.74
CA GLY A 145 -13.53 -5.49 -9.72
C GLY A 145 -14.64 -4.44 -9.86
N PHE A 146 -15.50 -4.32 -8.85
CA PHE A 146 -16.53 -3.29 -8.77
C PHE A 146 -16.14 -2.22 -7.75
N TYR A 147 -16.29 -0.96 -8.15
CA TYR A 147 -16.04 0.19 -7.28
C TYR A 147 -17.31 1.00 -7.13
N SER A 148 -17.58 1.49 -5.92
CA SER A 148 -18.64 2.46 -5.62
C SER A 148 -18.08 3.82 -5.23
N GLU A 149 -18.91 4.85 -5.35
CA GLU A 149 -18.61 6.14 -4.72
C GLU A 149 -18.55 5.97 -3.19
N ALA A 150 -17.56 6.59 -2.55
CA ALA A 150 -17.34 6.50 -1.10
C ALA A 150 -18.20 7.49 -0.32
#